data_AF-A0A433SHR9-F1
#
_entry.id   AF-A0A433SHR9-F1
#
_cell.length_a   1.000
_cell.length_b   1.000
_cell.length_c   1.000
_cell.angle_alpha   90.00
_cell.angle_beta   90.00
_cell.angle_gamma   90.00
#
_symmetry.space_group_name_H-M   'P 1'
#
loop_
_entity.id
_entity.type
_entity.pdbx_description
1 polymer ?
#
loop_
_entity_poly.entity_id
_entity_poly.type
_entity_poly.pdbx_seq_one_letter_code
_entity_poly.pdbx_strand_id
1 'polypeptide(L)'
;MSTLNDLQSKLKSFSKQVKYAQARALTKVARQMQADEQANIESTFDNPTPFTVNSVKSFGARRDDLRAKVFIQSIAASYLDPYENGGIRKLSGNALLNPKGVALNKYGNLARNKTSTLTAKPNVFVGTVKTSRGDVRGIWQRKATARRRRTVSRKQTSQLKLLIRFGDALPVKQELGFYDVAQKTVSQHLQLAMQEAIREVFEMAK
;
A
#
# COMPACT_ATOMS: atom_id res chain seq x y z
N MET A 1 46.82 34.89 -21.53
CA MET A 1 46.56 34.78 -20.08
C MET A 1 45.06 34.73 -19.89
N SER A 2 44.51 33.70 -19.27
CA SER A 2 43.08 33.63 -18.96
C SER A 2 42.70 34.85 -18.14
N THR A 3 41.73 35.62 -18.59
CA THR A 3 41.32 36.84 -17.89
C THR A 3 40.53 36.48 -16.63
N LEU A 4 40.42 37.41 -15.67
CA LEU A 4 39.59 37.24 -14.46
C LEU A 4 38.14 36.80 -14.80
N ASN A 5 37.62 37.26 -15.94
CA ASN A 5 36.29 36.90 -16.45
C ASN A 5 36.20 35.42 -16.88
N ASP A 6 37.27 34.86 -17.45
CA ASP A 6 37.34 33.45 -17.84
C ASP A 6 37.38 32.53 -16.62
N LEU A 7 38.08 32.94 -15.56
CA LEU A 7 38.08 32.21 -14.29
C LEU A 7 36.67 32.20 -13.68
N GLN A 8 36.01 33.36 -13.68
CA GLN A 8 34.67 33.50 -13.13
C GLN A 8 33.63 32.66 -13.91
N SER A 9 33.73 32.61 -15.24
CA SER A 9 32.83 31.80 -16.07
C SER A 9 33.03 30.31 -15.84
N LYS A 10 34.28 29.85 -15.72
CA LYS A 10 34.64 28.46 -15.39
C LYS A 10 34.12 28.05 -14.01
N LEU A 11 34.29 28.89 -12.99
CA LEU A 11 33.76 28.64 -11.64
C LEU A 11 32.22 28.54 -11.63
N LYS A 12 31.53 29.40 -12.39
CA LYS A 12 30.07 29.32 -12.55
C LYS A 12 29.64 28.02 -13.23
N SER A 13 30.36 27.58 -14.26
CA SER A 13 30.09 26.31 -14.94
C SER A 13 30.28 25.12 -13.99
N PHE A 14 31.41 25.09 -13.28
CA PHE A 14 31.72 24.06 -12.30
C PHE A 14 30.65 23.98 -11.20
N SER A 15 30.23 25.12 -10.65
CA SER A 15 29.15 25.17 -9.65
C SER A 15 27.84 24.55 -10.17
N LYS A 16 27.49 24.77 -11.45
CA LYS A 16 26.30 24.16 -12.07
C LYS A 16 26.44 22.64 -12.20
N GLN A 17 27.63 22.16 -12.57
CA GLN A 17 27.92 20.72 -12.66
C GLN A 17 27.84 20.05 -11.29
N VAL A 18 28.39 20.69 -10.24
CA VAL A 18 28.27 20.20 -8.85
C VAL A 18 26.81 20.08 -8.43
N LYS A 19 25.98 21.11 -8.66
CA LYS A 19 24.54 21.05 -8.33
C LYS A 19 23.80 19.96 -9.11
N TYR A 20 24.14 19.78 -10.39
CA TYR A 20 23.55 18.71 -11.20
C TYR A 20 23.92 17.32 -10.67
N ALA A 21 25.19 17.12 -10.31
CA ALA A 21 25.66 15.87 -9.75
C ALA A 21 25.05 15.57 -8.37
N GLN A 22 24.93 16.58 -7.50
CA GLN A 22 24.20 16.46 -6.23
C GLN A 22 22.74 16.05 -6.45
N ALA A 23 22.04 16.67 -7.42
CA ALA A 23 20.68 16.31 -7.75
C ALA A 23 20.57 14.85 -8.23
N ARG A 24 21.54 14.38 -9.02
CA ARG A 24 21.63 12.99 -9.48
C ARG A 24 21.88 12.02 -8.32
N ALA A 25 22.79 12.35 -7.41
CA ALA A 25 23.08 11.56 -6.20
C ALA A 25 21.85 11.41 -5.31
N LEU A 26 21.18 12.52 -5.00
CA LEU A 26 19.94 12.52 -4.20
C LEU A 26 18.83 11.71 -4.87
N THR A 27 18.70 11.83 -6.20
CA THR A 27 17.73 11.04 -6.96
C THR A 27 18.06 9.55 -6.92
N LYS A 28 19.34 9.17 -7.02
CA LYS A 28 19.80 7.78 -6.91
C LYS A 28 19.43 7.19 -5.54
N VAL A 29 19.71 7.91 -4.45
CA VAL A 29 19.38 7.48 -3.08
C VAL A 29 17.86 7.35 -2.90
N ALA A 30 17.07 8.32 -3.39
CA ALA A 30 15.62 8.26 -3.28
C ALA A 30 15.01 7.08 -4.06
N ARG A 31 15.59 6.70 -5.21
CA ARG A 31 15.18 5.52 -5.98
C ARG A 31 15.55 4.23 -5.26
N GLN A 32 16.73 4.17 -4.63
CA GLN A 32 17.13 3.04 -3.80
C GLN A 32 16.18 2.88 -2.61
N MET A 33 15.89 3.98 -1.91
CA MET A 33 14.96 3.98 -0.78
C MET A 33 13.56 3.53 -1.21
N GLN A 34 13.07 3.96 -2.37
CA GLN A 34 11.81 3.43 -2.91
C GLN A 34 11.86 1.90 -3.10
N ALA A 35 12.97 1.35 -3.60
CA ALA A 35 13.10 -0.09 -3.80
C ALA A 35 13.20 -0.86 -2.47
N ASP A 36 13.95 -0.31 -1.50
CA ASP A 36 14.09 -0.91 -0.17
C ASP A 36 12.75 -0.93 0.58
N GLU A 37 11.97 0.15 0.49
CA GLU A 37 10.62 0.22 1.04
C GLU A 37 9.65 -0.75 0.34
N GLN A 38 9.77 -0.91 -0.98
CA GLN A 38 8.98 -1.91 -1.71
C GLN A 38 9.28 -3.33 -1.21
N ALA A 39 10.55 -3.65 -1.03
CA ALA A 39 10.97 -4.94 -0.47
C ALA A 39 10.54 -5.10 1.00
N ASN A 40 10.55 -4.02 1.79
CA ASN A 40 10.04 -4.01 3.17
C ASN A 40 8.55 -4.32 3.22
N ILE A 41 7.73 -3.70 2.36
CA ILE A 41 6.30 -4.04 2.26
C ILE A 41 6.09 -5.50 1.87
N GLU A 42 6.91 -6.03 0.96
CA GLU A 42 6.83 -7.43 0.54
C GLU A 42 7.20 -8.43 1.64
N SER A 43 8.10 -8.05 2.55
CA SER A 43 8.54 -8.91 3.66
C SER A 43 7.64 -8.80 4.90
N THR A 44 7.11 -7.62 5.19
CA THR A 44 6.25 -7.36 6.36
C THR A 44 4.84 -7.92 6.21
N PHE A 45 4.29 -7.93 4.99
CA PHE A 45 2.91 -8.33 4.74
C PHE A 45 2.81 -9.69 4.04
N ASP A 46 1.81 -10.49 4.44
CA ASP A 46 1.48 -11.72 3.73
C ASP A 46 0.76 -11.41 2.40
N ASN A 47 1.40 -11.71 1.27
CA ASN A 47 0.84 -11.54 -0.08
C ASN A 47 0.28 -10.13 -0.38
N PRO A 48 1.08 -9.06 -0.24
CA PRO A 48 0.62 -7.72 -0.54
C PRO A 48 0.22 -7.61 -2.01
N THR A 49 -0.77 -6.77 -2.30
CA THR A 49 -1.14 -6.51 -3.68
C THR A 49 -0.03 -5.72 -4.38
N PRO A 50 0.16 -5.88 -5.71
CA PRO A 50 1.10 -5.05 -6.46
C PRO A 50 0.80 -3.56 -6.33
N PHE A 51 -0.47 -3.18 -6.11
CA PHE A 51 -0.83 -1.80 -5.83
C PHE A 51 -0.23 -1.32 -4.50
N THR A 52 -0.29 -2.13 -3.45
CA THR A 52 0.32 -1.81 -2.15
C THR A 52 1.83 -1.63 -2.28
N VAL A 53 2.52 -2.58 -2.91
CA VAL A 53 3.98 -2.50 -3.10
C VAL A 53 4.33 -1.27 -3.95
N ASN A 54 3.71 -1.11 -5.12
CA ASN A 54 4.00 -0.01 -6.03
C ASN A 54 3.46 1.35 -5.57
N SER A 55 2.81 1.43 -4.41
CA SER A 55 2.32 2.68 -3.84
C SER A 55 3.44 3.55 -3.29
N VAL A 56 4.61 2.97 -3.00
CA VAL A 56 5.81 3.74 -2.66
C VAL A 56 6.33 4.41 -3.93
N LYS A 57 6.40 5.74 -3.89
CA LYS A 57 6.85 6.59 -4.99
C LYS A 57 7.96 7.52 -4.53
N SER A 58 8.78 7.93 -5.49
CA SER A 58 9.86 8.89 -5.28
C SER A 58 9.78 10.07 -6.26
N PHE A 59 10.12 11.25 -5.76
CA PHE A 59 10.47 12.43 -6.54
C PHE A 59 11.97 12.66 -6.43
N GLY A 60 12.63 12.74 -7.58
CA GLY A 60 14.06 13.05 -7.66
C GLY A 60 14.34 14.53 -7.41
N ALA A 61 15.55 14.82 -6.96
CA ALA A 61 16.04 16.18 -6.82
C ALA A 61 16.35 16.80 -8.19
N ARG A 62 16.28 18.12 -8.27
CA ARG A 62 16.64 18.91 -9.46
C ARG A 62 17.80 19.84 -9.14
N ARG A 63 18.49 20.34 -10.17
CA ARG A 63 19.65 21.25 -9.98
C ARG A 63 19.28 22.58 -9.31
N ASP A 64 18.03 23.00 -9.45
CA ASP A 64 17.42 24.20 -8.86
C ASP A 64 16.75 23.92 -7.50
N ASP A 65 16.38 22.67 -7.23
CA ASP A 65 15.83 22.20 -5.95
C ASP A 65 16.47 20.88 -5.52
N LEU A 66 17.48 20.95 -4.65
CA LEU A 66 18.23 19.81 -4.13
C LEU A 66 17.46 19.04 -3.04
N ARG A 67 16.17 18.80 -3.27
CA ARG A 67 15.31 18.01 -2.40
C ARG A 67 14.75 16.82 -3.16
N ALA A 68 15.01 15.62 -2.66
CA ALA A 68 14.33 14.40 -3.09
C ALA A 68 13.32 13.97 -2.03
N LYS A 69 12.24 13.32 -2.44
CA LYS A 69 11.17 12.86 -1.53
C LYS A 69 10.78 11.44 -1.87
N VAL A 70 10.47 10.65 -0.86
CA VAL A 70 9.84 9.33 -1.01
C VAL A 70 8.61 9.32 -0.13
N PHE A 71 7.53 8.75 -0.65
CA PHE A 71 6.23 8.79 -0.01
C PHE A 71 5.38 7.61 -0.45
N ILE A 72 4.38 7.28 0.36
CA ILE A 72 3.34 6.33 0.02
C ILE A 72 2.16 7.10 -0.57
N GLN A 73 1.61 6.62 -1.69
CA GLN A 73 0.40 7.21 -2.29
C GLN A 73 -0.75 7.29 -1.29
N SER A 74 -1.52 8.38 -1.30
CA SER A 74 -2.57 8.65 -0.31
C SER A 74 -3.60 7.53 -0.12
N ILE A 75 -3.99 6.87 -1.22
CA ILE A 75 -4.92 5.73 -1.18
C ILE A 75 -4.35 4.59 -0.33
N ALA A 76 -3.07 4.26 -0.56
CA ALA A 76 -2.38 3.20 0.16
C ALA A 76 -2.03 3.61 1.59
N ALA A 77 -1.53 4.83 1.77
CA ALA A 77 -1.25 5.43 3.06
C ALA A 77 -2.48 5.31 3.97
N SER A 78 -3.68 5.50 3.43
CA SER A 78 -4.88 5.43 4.24
C SER A 78 -5.08 4.10 4.98
N TYR A 79 -4.60 2.97 4.45
CA TYR A 79 -4.66 1.68 5.13
C TYR A 79 -3.30 1.18 5.66
N LEU A 80 -2.19 1.80 5.26
CA LEU A 80 -0.86 1.50 5.78
C LEU A 80 -0.49 2.36 7.00
N ASP A 81 -1.06 3.55 7.15
CA ASP A 81 -0.78 4.49 8.24
C ASP A 81 -0.93 3.88 9.64
N PRO A 82 -1.96 3.04 9.93
CA PRO A 82 -2.07 2.39 11.24
C PRO A 82 -0.96 1.36 11.54
N TYR A 83 -0.18 0.96 10.53
CA TYR A 83 0.99 0.09 10.67
C TYR A 83 2.26 0.87 10.97
N GLU A 84 2.24 2.20 10.88
CA GLU A 84 3.37 3.06 11.26
C GLU A 84 3.08 3.79 12.57
N ASN A 85 1.92 4.46 12.65
CA ASN A 85 1.56 5.29 13.79
C ASN A 85 0.76 4.53 14.86
N GLY A 86 0.53 3.24 14.63
CA GLY A 86 -0.39 2.43 15.42
C GLY A 86 -1.87 2.75 15.13
N GLY A 87 -2.76 1.98 15.76
CA GLY A 87 -4.20 2.18 15.68
C GLY A 87 -4.95 1.00 15.06
N ILE A 88 -6.19 1.28 14.67
CA ILE A 88 -7.10 0.25 14.18
C ILE A 88 -6.90 0.08 12.67
N ARG A 89 -6.81 -1.17 12.22
CA ARG A 89 -6.68 -1.48 10.79
C ARG A 89 -7.81 -0.83 10.00
N LYS A 90 -7.46 0.04 9.04
CA LYS A 90 -8.48 0.63 8.16
C LYS A 90 -9.08 -0.45 7.27
N LEU A 91 -10.40 -0.46 7.24
CA LEU A 91 -11.21 -1.32 6.40
C LEU A 91 -11.79 -0.50 5.25
N SER A 92 -12.07 -1.15 4.12
CA SER A 92 -12.76 -0.51 2.99
C SER A 92 -14.24 -0.16 3.29
N GLY A 93 -14.70 -0.37 4.52
CA GLY A 93 -16.01 0.01 5.07
C GLY A 93 -16.03 -0.16 6.60
N ASN A 94 -17.21 -0.09 7.24
CA ASN A 94 -17.36 -0.13 8.70
C ASN A 94 -17.08 -1.50 9.35
N ALA A 95 -16.72 -2.53 8.57
CA ALA A 95 -16.61 -3.89 9.07
C ALA A 95 -15.57 -4.73 8.31
N LEU A 96 -14.87 -5.60 9.04
CA LEU A 96 -13.95 -6.58 8.50
C LEU A 96 -14.73 -7.62 7.70
N LEU A 97 -14.45 -7.69 6.41
CA LEU A 97 -15.10 -8.67 5.53
C LEU A 97 -14.39 -10.02 5.67
N ASN A 98 -15.12 -11.04 6.10
CA ASN A 98 -14.66 -12.42 6.22
C ASN A 98 -15.52 -13.32 5.31
N PRO A 99 -15.11 -13.57 4.06
CA PRO A 99 -15.83 -14.43 3.13
C PRO A 99 -15.95 -15.86 3.67
N LYS A 100 -17.15 -16.45 3.58
CA LYS A 100 -17.42 -17.84 4.01
C LYS A 100 -17.83 -18.76 2.87
N GLY A 101 -18.44 -18.20 1.83
CA GLY A 101 -18.87 -18.95 0.64
C GLY A 101 -18.51 -18.24 -0.65
N VAL A 102 -17.51 -17.36 -0.61
CA VAL A 102 -17.11 -16.52 -1.74
C VAL A 102 -15.61 -16.67 -1.93
N ALA A 103 -15.20 -17.03 -3.14
CA ALA A 103 -13.80 -17.16 -3.49
C ALA A 103 -13.08 -15.81 -3.41
N LEU A 104 -11.86 -15.85 -2.86
CA LEU A 104 -10.91 -14.76 -2.83
C LEU A 104 -9.98 -14.86 -4.03
N ASN A 105 -9.36 -13.74 -4.42
CA ASN A 105 -8.25 -13.77 -5.36
C ASN A 105 -6.96 -14.25 -4.65
N LYS A 106 -5.88 -14.38 -5.42
CA LYS A 106 -4.56 -14.82 -4.90
C LYS A 106 -3.97 -13.94 -3.79
N TYR A 107 -4.48 -12.72 -3.61
CA TYR A 107 -4.09 -11.76 -2.58
C TYR A 107 -5.07 -11.71 -1.40
N GLY A 108 -6.00 -12.67 -1.30
CA GLY A 108 -6.99 -12.70 -0.22
C GLY A 108 -8.09 -11.63 -0.32
N ASN A 109 -8.23 -10.93 -1.46
CA ASN A 109 -9.21 -9.87 -1.66
C ASN A 109 -10.45 -10.36 -2.42
N LEU A 110 -11.60 -9.78 -2.10
CA LEU A 110 -12.83 -9.98 -2.86
C LEU A 110 -12.70 -9.33 -4.25
N ALA A 111 -13.26 -9.96 -5.28
CA ALA A 111 -13.29 -9.37 -6.62
C ALA A 111 -14.02 -8.01 -6.62
N ARG A 112 -13.55 -7.09 -7.48
CA ARG A 112 -14.20 -5.79 -7.69
C ARG A 112 -15.66 -6.02 -8.04
N ASN A 113 -16.58 -5.38 -7.33
CA ASN A 113 -18.04 -5.52 -7.44
C ASN A 113 -18.65 -6.80 -6.85
N LYS A 114 -17.88 -7.72 -6.25
CA LYS A 114 -18.45 -8.99 -5.77
C LYS A 114 -19.59 -8.80 -4.77
N THR A 115 -19.47 -7.86 -3.85
CA THR A 115 -20.52 -7.51 -2.89
C THR A 115 -21.79 -7.03 -3.60
N SER A 116 -21.65 -6.06 -4.52
CA SER A 116 -22.74 -5.54 -5.35
C SER A 116 -23.44 -6.64 -6.17
N THR A 117 -22.66 -7.48 -6.86
CA THR A 117 -23.19 -8.62 -7.63
C THR A 117 -23.93 -9.63 -6.76
N LEU A 118 -23.49 -9.85 -5.51
CA LEU A 118 -24.19 -10.73 -4.59
C LEU A 118 -25.50 -10.12 -4.13
N THR A 119 -25.49 -8.84 -3.73
CA THR A 119 -26.69 -8.15 -3.23
C THR A 119 -27.73 -7.89 -4.31
N ALA A 120 -27.35 -7.89 -5.60
CA ALA A 120 -28.29 -7.81 -6.71
C ALA A 120 -29.16 -9.08 -6.90
N LYS A 121 -28.77 -10.21 -6.31
CA LYS A 121 -29.55 -11.46 -6.43
C LYS A 121 -30.80 -11.38 -5.55
N PRO A 122 -31.99 -11.77 -6.05
CA PRO A 122 -33.25 -11.62 -5.31
C PRO A 122 -33.31 -12.48 -4.04
N ASN A 123 -32.54 -13.57 -3.97
CA ASN A 123 -32.46 -14.43 -2.80
C ASN A 123 -31.32 -14.06 -1.84
N VAL A 124 -30.63 -12.93 -2.04
CA VAL A 124 -29.53 -12.48 -1.18
C VAL A 124 -29.93 -11.21 -0.47
N PHE A 125 -29.54 -11.08 0.80
CA PHE A 125 -29.78 -9.87 1.59
C PHE A 125 -28.60 -9.60 2.53
N VAL A 126 -28.48 -8.34 2.94
CA VAL A 126 -27.52 -7.89 3.96
C VAL A 126 -28.25 -7.77 5.29
N GLY A 127 -27.71 -8.34 6.36
CA GLY A 127 -28.31 -8.18 7.68
C GLY A 127 -27.66 -9.00 8.78
N THR A 128 -28.22 -8.86 9.97
CA THR A 128 -27.85 -9.63 11.16
C THR A 128 -28.79 -10.84 11.29
N VAL A 129 -28.22 -12.03 11.47
CA VAL A 129 -28.98 -13.25 11.73
C VAL A 129 -28.55 -13.82 13.07
N LYS A 130 -29.52 -14.12 13.93
CA LYS A 130 -29.27 -14.82 15.20
C LYS A 130 -28.95 -16.28 14.91
N THR A 131 -27.75 -16.71 15.26
CA THR A 131 -27.33 -18.10 15.15
C THR A 131 -27.10 -18.69 16.54
N SER A 132 -26.93 -20.01 16.65
CA SER A 132 -26.56 -20.66 17.91
C SER A 132 -25.23 -20.16 18.50
N ARG A 133 -24.41 -19.48 17.69
CA ARG A 133 -23.12 -18.88 18.08
C ARG A 133 -23.21 -17.36 18.29
N GLY A 134 -24.42 -16.82 18.40
CA GLY A 134 -24.69 -15.39 18.54
C GLY A 134 -25.09 -14.69 17.23
N ASP A 135 -25.13 -13.37 17.29
CA ASP A 135 -25.58 -12.49 16.21
C ASP A 135 -24.49 -12.33 15.15
N VAL A 136 -24.78 -12.74 13.92
CA VAL A 136 -23.84 -12.69 12.81
C VAL A 136 -24.30 -11.66 11.78
N ARG A 137 -23.56 -10.57 11.67
CA ARG A 137 -23.70 -9.56 10.61
C ARG A 137 -23.09 -10.08 9.31
N GLY A 138 -23.76 -9.93 8.18
CA GLY A 138 -23.21 -10.37 6.90
C GLY A 138 -24.15 -10.33 5.70
N ILE A 139 -23.66 -10.85 4.58
CA ILE A 139 -24.41 -11.13 3.36
C ILE A 139 -24.89 -12.58 3.41
N TRP A 140 -26.20 -12.78 3.33
CA TRP A 140 -26.87 -14.06 3.47
C TRP A 140 -27.65 -14.41 2.21
N GLN A 141 -27.66 -15.69 1.85
CA GLN A 141 -28.48 -16.25 0.77
C GLN A 141 -29.58 -17.13 1.34
N ARG A 142 -30.83 -16.87 0.94
CA ARG A 142 -31.97 -17.74 1.19
C ARG A 142 -31.90 -18.95 0.26
N LYS A 143 -31.81 -20.15 0.83
CA LYS A 143 -31.97 -21.39 0.04
C LYS A 143 -33.46 -21.63 -0.19
N ALA A 144 -33.82 -22.02 -1.41
CA ALA A 144 -35.14 -22.53 -1.70
C ALA A 144 -35.39 -23.78 -0.85
N THR A 145 -36.50 -23.81 -0.12
CA THR A 145 -36.99 -25.02 0.51
C THR A 145 -37.43 -25.97 -0.60
N ALA A 146 -36.83 -27.17 -0.65
CA ALA A 146 -37.33 -28.22 -1.54
C ALA A 146 -38.84 -28.40 -1.27
N ARG A 147 -39.67 -28.39 -2.33
CA ARG A 147 -41.10 -28.72 -2.25
C ARG A 147 -41.23 -30.18 -1.81
N ARG A 148 -41.16 -30.46 -0.51
CA ARG A 148 -41.50 -31.76 0.04
C ARG A 148 -43.03 -31.87 0.02
N ARG A 149 -43.55 -32.96 -0.58
CA ARG A 149 -44.98 -33.30 -0.56
C ARG A 149 -45.50 -33.20 0.87
N ARG A 150 -46.57 -32.43 1.05
CA ARG A 150 -47.16 -32.05 2.34
C ARG A 150 -47.58 -33.28 3.13
N THR A 151 -46.91 -33.52 4.25
CA THR A 151 -47.51 -34.05 5.48
C THR A 151 -46.75 -33.46 6.65
N VAL A 152 -47.49 -32.88 7.61
CA VAL A 152 -47.02 -32.24 8.86
C VAL A 152 -46.52 -30.79 8.75
N SER A 153 -47.20 -29.88 9.46
CA SER A 153 -46.90 -28.45 9.58
C SER A 153 -45.66 -28.19 10.44
N ARG A 154 -44.47 -28.50 9.93
CA ARG A 154 -43.22 -28.06 10.57
C ARG A 154 -42.88 -26.67 10.04
N LYS A 155 -42.82 -25.68 10.94
CA LYS A 155 -42.44 -24.28 10.67
C LYS A 155 -41.24 -24.27 9.72
N GLN A 156 -41.46 -23.92 8.45
CA GLN A 156 -40.44 -23.99 7.41
C GLN A 156 -39.37 -22.93 7.67
N THR A 157 -38.32 -23.29 8.42
CA THR A 157 -37.14 -22.45 8.52
C THR A 157 -36.40 -22.53 7.20
N SER A 158 -36.52 -21.50 6.37
CA SER A 158 -35.69 -21.34 5.17
C SER A 158 -34.22 -21.42 5.58
N GLN A 159 -33.47 -22.39 5.05
CA GLN A 159 -32.06 -22.51 5.37
C GLN A 159 -31.31 -21.28 4.83
N LEU A 160 -30.60 -20.58 5.71
CA LEU A 160 -29.77 -19.43 5.34
C LEU A 160 -28.32 -19.89 5.12
N LYS A 161 -27.72 -19.45 4.01
CA LYS A 161 -26.29 -19.65 3.73
C LYS A 161 -25.55 -18.33 3.91
N LEU A 162 -24.59 -18.30 4.82
CA LEU A 162 -23.70 -17.15 4.98
C LEU A 162 -22.71 -17.08 3.81
N LEU A 163 -22.70 -15.96 3.09
CA LEU A 163 -21.77 -15.72 1.98
C LEU A 163 -20.56 -14.91 2.45
N ILE A 164 -20.79 -13.79 3.13
CA ILE A 164 -19.75 -12.90 3.67
C ILE A 164 -20.14 -12.51 5.09
N ARG A 165 -19.25 -12.74 6.07
CA ARG A 165 -19.43 -12.24 7.44
C ARG A 165 -18.81 -10.86 7.57
N PHE A 166 -19.47 -9.98 8.31
CA PHE A 166 -18.96 -8.68 8.74
C PHE A 166 -18.50 -8.82 10.19
N GLY A 167 -17.22 -8.56 10.44
CA GLY A 167 -16.60 -8.52 11.76
C GLY A 167 -16.16 -7.11 12.13
N ASP A 168 -15.62 -6.96 13.33
CA ASP A 168 -15.10 -5.68 13.79
C ASP A 168 -13.65 -5.48 13.34
N ALA A 169 -13.23 -4.22 13.30
CA ALA A 169 -11.86 -3.86 12.98
C ALA A 169 -10.92 -4.34 14.10
N LEU A 170 -9.81 -4.98 13.72
CA LEU A 170 -8.81 -5.45 14.67
C LEU A 170 -7.65 -4.44 14.75
N PRO A 171 -7.00 -4.30 15.93
CA PRO A 171 -5.78 -3.54 16.02
C PRO A 171 -4.72 -4.15 15.11
N VAL A 172 -3.88 -3.28 14.55
CA VAL A 172 -2.73 -3.72 13.77
C VAL A 172 -1.70 -4.35 14.72
N LYS A 173 -1.09 -5.46 14.28
CA LYS A 173 -0.03 -6.17 15.03
C LYS A 173 1.36 -5.96 14.45
N GLN A 174 1.47 -5.69 13.15
CA GLN A 174 2.75 -5.50 12.48
C GLN A 174 3.08 -4.03 12.39
N GLU A 175 4.36 -3.69 12.58
CA GLU A 175 4.88 -2.36 12.32
C GLU A 175 5.57 -2.35 10.95
N LEU A 176 5.32 -1.32 10.14
CA LEU A 176 5.95 -1.17 8.82
C LEU A 176 7.40 -0.70 8.97
N GLY A 177 7.67 0.24 9.88
CA GLY A 177 9.01 0.78 10.10
C GLY A 177 9.50 1.63 8.92
N PHE A 178 8.60 2.36 8.28
CA PHE A 178 8.89 3.18 7.09
C PHE A 178 9.98 4.21 7.38
N TYR A 179 9.95 4.87 8.55
CA TYR A 179 10.99 5.84 8.88
C TYR A 179 12.36 5.20 9.16
N ASP A 180 12.37 4.00 9.75
CA ASP A 180 13.59 3.28 10.09
C ASP A 180 14.31 2.78 8.83
N VAL A 181 13.57 2.22 7.88
CA VAL A 181 14.10 1.79 6.58
C VAL A 181 14.65 3.00 5.82
N ALA A 182 13.92 4.11 5.80
CA ALA A 182 14.40 5.35 5.19
C ALA A 182 15.73 5.83 5.80
N GLN A 183 15.83 5.89 7.13
CA GLN A 183 17.05 6.30 7.83
C GLN A 183 18.23 5.36 7.55
N LYS A 184 17.96 4.05 7.53
CA LYS A 184 18.94 3.02 7.18
C LYS A 184 19.45 3.20 5.75
N THR A 185 18.58 3.33 4.76
CA THR A 185 19.01 3.52 3.36
C THR A 185 19.83 4.80 3.21
N VAL A 186 19.39 5.91 3.80
CA VAL A 186 20.12 7.18 3.72
C VAL A 186 21.51 7.07 4.33
N SER A 187 21.61 6.52 5.55
CA SER A 187 22.91 6.35 6.22
C SER A 187 23.88 5.45 5.45
N GLN A 188 23.37 4.42 4.77
CA GLN A 188 24.18 3.47 4.01
C GLN A 188 24.64 4.02 2.66
N HIS A 189 23.80 4.77 1.95
CA HIS A 189 24.04 5.08 0.54
C HIS A 189 24.35 6.55 0.24
N LEU A 190 23.96 7.49 1.09
CA LEU A 190 24.06 8.92 0.76
C LEU A 190 25.51 9.39 0.57
N GLN A 191 26.40 9.03 1.50
CA GLN A 191 27.79 9.46 1.46
C GLN A 191 28.49 8.95 0.19
N LEU A 192 28.34 7.66 -0.10
CA LEU A 192 28.94 7.04 -1.28
C LEU A 192 28.38 7.67 -2.57
N ALA A 193 27.06 7.83 -2.68
CA ALA A 193 26.43 8.43 -3.85
C ALA A 193 26.89 9.88 -4.09
N MET A 194 27.09 10.66 -3.03
CA MET A 194 27.62 12.03 -3.12
C MET A 194 29.09 12.04 -3.55
N GLN A 195 29.91 11.15 -3.00
CA GLN A 195 31.33 11.03 -3.39
C GLN A 195 31.48 10.64 -4.86
N GLU A 196 30.70 9.66 -5.33
CA GLU A 196 30.67 9.25 -6.73
C GLU A 196 30.28 10.42 -7.64
N ALA A 197 29.21 11.14 -7.28
CA ALA A 197 28.72 12.27 -8.06
C ALA A 197 29.74 13.42 -8.14
N ILE A 198 30.42 13.73 -7.03
CA ILE A 198 31.48 14.75 -7.04
C ILE A 198 32.67 14.30 -7.89
N ARG A 199 33.09 13.02 -7.79
CA ARG A 199 34.17 12.47 -8.61
C ARG A 199 33.87 12.58 -10.10
N GLU A 200 32.65 12.24 -10.51
CA GLU A 200 32.22 12.38 -11.92
C GLU A 200 32.35 13.82 -12.42
N VAL A 201 32.00 14.82 -11.59
CA VAL A 201 32.14 16.24 -11.97
C VAL A 201 33.61 16.61 -12.22
N PHE A 202 34.52 16.14 -11.37
CA PHE A 202 35.95 16.41 -11.55
C PHE A 202 36.52 15.74 -12.80
N GLU A 203 36.08 14.51 -13.13
CA GLU A 203 36.49 13.85 -14.38
C GLU A 203 35.93 14.54 -15.62
N MET A 204 34.71 15.09 -15.56
CA MET A 204 34.11 15.87 -16.66
C MET A 204 34.71 17.27 -16.84
N ALA A 205 35.48 17.76 -15.85
CA ALA A 205 36.09 19.08 -15.86
C ALA A 205 37.57 19.08 -16.31
N LYS A 206 38.17 17.89 -16.50
CA LYS A 206 39.47 17.71 -17.16
C LYS A 206 39.34 17.91 -18.67
#